data_AF-A0A523C1X8-F1
#
_entry.id   AF-A0A523C1X8-F1
#
_cell.length_a   1.000
_cell.length_b   1.000
_cell.length_c   1.000
_cell.angle_alpha   90.00
_cell.angle_beta   90.00
_cell.angle_gamma   90.00
#
_symmetry.space_group_name_H-M   'P 1'
#
loop_
_entity.id
_entity.type
_entity.pdbx_description
1 polymer ?
#
loop_
_entity_poly.entity_id
_entity_poly.type
_entity_poly.pdbx_seq_one_letter_code
_entity_poly.pdbx_strand_id
1 'polypeptide(L)'
;MDTTHVEAEATAPPKDKKDDPAYQHTDDNVGVLRKSNTVTYIAHKVALVVDANEDFCYTHCTFKGNTSDPETLEGTLLKFKEEFPEVAKEVEIVLADGIYQSANNQKVSKEVLEAKLYAPINPRNRKSVKLENVRGITEIDPYGRPKCLSGRCLDLVGRDQKQQQYIWGCPVFGIRHQETLDCPEANHLQCCNLNAGGRYYRTNRTDFPQIDWENPQHSVRFGLHYNREVPLNG
;
A
#
# COMPACT_ATOMS: atom_id res chain seq x y z
N MET A 1 -9.21 8.90 1.03
CA MET A 1 -9.09 8.82 2.52
C MET A 1 -7.61 8.76 2.87
N ASP A 2 -7.07 9.92 3.21
CA ASP A 2 -5.74 10.11 3.77
C ASP A 2 -5.85 10.06 5.29
N THR A 3 -5.09 9.19 5.95
CA THR A 3 -5.42 8.74 7.31
C THR A 3 -4.54 9.28 8.42
N THR A 4 -3.53 10.12 8.15
CA THR A 4 -2.70 10.63 9.25
C THR A 4 -2.27 12.08 9.09
N HIS A 5 -2.87 12.95 9.93
CA HIS A 5 -2.33 14.27 10.23
C HIS A 5 -1.72 14.25 11.64
N VAL A 6 -0.52 14.82 11.80
CA VAL A 6 0.21 14.85 13.08
C VAL A 6 0.28 16.30 13.56
N GLU A 7 -0.45 16.60 14.64
CA GLU A 7 -0.21 17.80 15.43
C GLU A 7 0.85 17.47 16.50
N ALA A 8 2.00 18.15 16.47
CA ALA A 8 3.11 17.85 17.35
C ALA A 8 3.94 19.07 17.72
N GLU A 9 4.35 19.14 18.99
CA GLU A 9 5.41 20.03 19.47
C GLU A 9 6.75 19.29 19.44
N ALA A 10 7.73 19.84 18.73
CA ALA A 10 9.05 19.21 18.57
C ALA A 10 9.82 19.20 19.89
N THR A 11 10.14 18.02 20.39
CA THR A 11 11.06 17.87 21.52
C THR A 11 12.31 17.10 21.08
N ALA A 12 13.48 17.59 21.50
CA ALA A 12 14.78 16.96 21.22
C ALA A 12 14.79 15.50 21.74
N PRO A 13 15.55 14.58 21.12
CA PRO A 13 15.49 13.17 21.44
C PRO A 13 15.77 12.96 22.93
N PRO A 14 14.83 12.37 23.70
CA PRO A 14 15.15 11.97 25.05
C PRO A 14 16.13 10.81 24.94
N LYS A 15 17.37 11.02 25.40
CA LYS A 15 18.22 9.90 25.80
C LYS A 15 17.44 9.14 26.87
N ASP A 16 17.06 7.91 26.58
CA ASP A 16 16.64 6.88 27.52
C ASP A 16 15.94 7.42 28.78
N LYS A 17 14.68 7.84 28.66
CA LYS A 17 13.81 7.97 29.82
C LYS A 17 12.50 7.23 29.56
N LYS A 18 12.53 5.92 29.81
CA LYS A 18 11.36 5.29 30.41
C LYS A 18 11.23 5.95 31.79
N ASP A 19 10.11 6.63 32.00
CA ASP A 19 9.68 7.15 33.30
C ASP A 19 10.58 8.24 33.90
N ASP A 20 10.54 9.46 33.33
CA ASP A 20 10.85 10.66 34.13
C ASP A 20 9.59 11.06 34.91
N PRO A 21 9.52 10.89 36.24
CA PRO A 21 8.35 11.26 37.03
C PRO A 21 8.05 12.77 37.02
N ALA A 22 8.93 13.60 36.44
CA ALA A 22 8.71 15.04 36.27
C ALA A 22 7.85 15.42 35.04
N TYR A 23 7.54 14.48 34.15
CA TYR A 23 6.72 14.73 32.95
C TYR A 23 5.44 13.88 32.98
N GLN A 24 4.41 14.38 33.68
CA GLN A 24 3.06 13.83 33.57
C GLN A 24 2.36 14.44 32.36
N HIS A 25 1.89 13.59 31.45
CA HIS A 25 1.01 14.03 30.38
C HIS A 25 -0.32 14.54 30.98
N THR A 26 -0.79 15.70 30.51
CA THR A 26 -2.05 16.31 30.97
C THR A 26 -3.28 15.71 30.30
N ASP A 27 -3.09 14.90 29.26
CA ASP A 27 -4.14 14.22 28.49
C ASP A 27 -3.74 12.75 28.33
N ASP A 28 -4.69 11.85 28.61
CA ASP A 28 -4.51 10.39 28.57
C ASP A 28 -4.22 9.87 27.16
N ASN A 29 -4.56 10.62 26.11
CA ASN A 29 -4.29 10.26 24.71
C ASN A 29 -2.96 10.80 24.19
N VAL A 30 -2.17 11.49 25.01
CA VAL A 30 -0.82 11.87 24.62
C VAL A 30 0.08 10.64 24.63
N GLY A 31 0.90 10.50 23.58
CA GLY A 31 1.90 9.44 23.50
C GLY A 31 3.19 9.88 22.84
N VAL A 32 4.21 9.04 22.96
CA VAL A 32 5.51 9.24 22.32
C VAL A 32 5.44 8.73 20.87
N LEU A 33 5.34 9.64 19.90
CA LEU A 33 5.33 9.34 18.47
C LEU A 33 6.75 9.44 17.90
N ARG A 34 7.25 8.33 17.36
CA ARG A 34 8.55 8.30 16.69
C ARG A 34 8.39 8.52 15.18
N LYS A 35 8.79 9.68 14.67
CA LYS A 35 8.75 9.99 13.23
C LYS A 35 9.97 9.43 12.49
N SER A 36 11.13 9.40 13.14
CA SER A 36 12.36 8.85 12.56
C SER A 36 13.27 8.24 13.63
N ASN A 37 14.41 7.71 13.23
CA ASN A 37 15.39 7.20 14.19
C ASN A 37 15.90 8.28 15.15
N THR A 38 15.87 9.56 14.73
CA THR A 38 16.41 10.71 15.45
C THR A 38 15.34 11.68 15.95
N VAL A 39 14.08 11.51 15.53
CA VAL A 39 13.00 12.47 15.81
C VAL A 39 11.83 11.77 16.49
N THR A 40 11.49 12.31 17.65
CA THR A 40 10.39 11.87 18.51
C THR A 40 9.56 13.09 18.91
N TYR A 41 8.26 12.91 18.99
CA TYR A 41 7.31 13.92 19.42
C TYR A 41 6.49 13.39 20.60
N ILE A 42 6.07 14.29 21.47
CA ILE A 42 4.94 14.06 22.37
C ILE A 42 3.73 14.55 21.59
N ALA A 43 2.86 13.64 21.17
CA ALA A 43 1.82 13.96 20.22
C ALA A 43 0.57 13.09 20.41
N HIS A 44 -0.52 13.57 19.83
CA HIS A 44 -1.70 12.78 19.54
C HIS A 44 -1.57 12.17 18.15
N LYS A 45 -2.19 11.01 17.95
CA LYS A 45 -2.36 10.44 16.61
C LYS A 45 -3.79 10.69 16.16
N VAL A 46 -3.96 11.39 15.05
CA VAL A 46 -5.27 11.68 14.50
C VAL A 46 -5.49 10.85 13.24
N ALA A 47 -6.60 10.12 13.19
CA ALA A 47 -7.09 9.47 11.99
C ALA A 47 -8.32 10.22 11.47
N LEU A 48 -8.35 10.46 10.15
CA LEU A 48 -9.41 11.22 9.49
C LEU A 48 -10.18 10.33 8.51
N VAL A 49 -11.47 10.59 8.37
CA VAL A 49 -12.31 10.05 7.29
C VAL A 49 -12.69 11.21 6.40
N VAL A 50 -12.18 11.18 5.17
CA VAL A 50 -12.34 12.24 4.19
C VAL A 50 -12.92 11.66 2.90
N ASP A 51 -13.84 12.40 2.29
CA ASP A 51 -14.32 12.10 0.93
C ASP A 51 -13.17 12.15 -0.06
N ALA A 52 -13.04 11.11 -0.89
CA ALA A 52 -11.95 10.98 -1.85
C ALA A 52 -12.03 11.97 -3.03
N ASN A 53 -13.20 12.56 -3.28
CA ASN A 53 -13.41 13.46 -4.42
C ASN A 53 -13.59 14.92 -4.00
N GLU A 54 -14.06 15.17 -2.77
CA GLU A 54 -14.47 16.50 -2.33
C GLU A 54 -13.60 17.09 -1.20
N ASP A 55 -12.56 16.36 -0.75
CA ASP A 55 -11.70 16.72 0.39
C ASP A 55 -12.48 17.09 1.67
N PHE A 56 -13.73 16.65 1.76
CA PHE A 56 -14.62 16.92 2.88
C PHE A 56 -14.36 15.93 4.02
N CYS A 57 -13.98 16.43 5.19
CA CYS A 57 -13.78 15.61 6.38
C CYS A 57 -15.11 15.29 7.05
N TYR A 58 -15.51 14.01 7.04
CA TYR A 58 -16.69 13.54 7.76
C TYR A 58 -16.45 13.43 9.26
N THR A 59 -15.37 12.73 9.65
CA THR A 59 -15.07 12.49 11.06
C THR A 59 -13.58 12.34 11.32
N HIS A 60 -13.22 12.40 12.60
CA HIS A 60 -11.87 12.18 13.09
C HIS A 60 -11.87 11.37 14.39
N CYS A 61 -10.81 10.60 14.61
CA CYS A 61 -10.54 9.91 15.87
C CYS A 61 -9.15 10.30 16.38
N THR A 62 -9.07 10.55 17.69
CA THR A 62 -7.80 10.82 18.37
C THR A 62 -7.38 9.58 19.14
N PHE A 63 -6.16 9.12 18.88
CA PHE A 63 -5.54 7.96 19.49
C PHE A 63 -4.25 8.36 20.21
N LYS A 64 -3.77 7.46 21.06
CA LYS A 64 -2.45 7.60 21.68
C LYS A 64 -1.36 7.76 20.62
N GLY A 65 -0.44 8.69 20.84
CA GLY A 65 0.66 8.98 19.89
C GLY A 65 1.50 7.76 19.51
N ASN A 66 1.60 6.76 20.38
CA ASN A 66 2.32 5.51 20.14
C ASN A 66 1.46 4.36 19.57
N THR A 67 0.16 4.57 19.35
CA THR A 67 -0.72 3.57 18.70
C THR A 67 -0.24 3.30 17.28
N SER A 68 -0.27 2.05 16.85
CA SER A 68 0.14 1.67 15.49
C SER A 68 -0.90 2.17 14.47
N ASP A 69 -0.48 2.74 13.33
CA ASP A 69 -1.43 3.26 12.33
C ASP A 69 -2.49 2.23 11.90
N PRO A 70 -2.16 0.96 11.64
CA PRO A 70 -3.16 -0.04 11.25
C PRO A 70 -4.25 -0.28 12.28
N GLU A 71 -3.96 -0.05 13.57
CA GLU A 71 -4.90 -0.26 14.68
C GLU A 71 -5.92 0.88 14.81
N THR A 72 -5.67 2.03 14.17
CA THR A 72 -6.60 3.17 14.22
C THR A 72 -7.81 2.98 13.31
N LEU A 73 -7.74 2.06 12.33
CA LEU A 73 -8.77 1.91 11.29
C LEU A 73 -10.14 1.55 11.88
N GLU A 74 -10.20 0.52 12.72
CA GLU A 74 -11.47 -0.02 13.23
C GLU A 74 -12.27 1.03 14.00
N GLY A 75 -11.66 1.66 15.00
CA GLY A 75 -12.32 2.70 15.80
C GLY A 75 -12.77 3.89 14.94
N THR A 76 -11.99 4.22 13.89
CA THR A 76 -12.32 5.33 12.98
C THR A 76 -13.52 4.99 12.09
N LEU A 77 -13.57 3.78 11.53
CA LEU A 77 -14.71 3.35 10.69
C LEU A 77 -15.99 3.18 11.52
N LEU A 78 -15.89 2.69 12.77
CA LEU A 78 -17.02 2.57 13.68
C LEU A 78 -17.62 3.94 14.00
N LYS A 79 -16.79 4.91 14.36
CA LYS A 79 -17.24 6.28 14.61
C LYS A 79 -17.91 6.90 13.38
N PHE A 80 -17.30 6.74 12.20
CA PHE A 80 -17.90 7.21 10.95
C PHE A 80 -19.28 6.61 10.70
N LYS A 81 -19.44 5.29 10.90
CA LYS A 81 -20.72 4.60 10.73
C LYS A 81 -21.78 5.08 11.70
N GLU A 82 -21.38 5.39 12.94
CA GLU A 82 -22.28 5.92 13.98
C GLU A 82 -22.75 7.34 13.65
N GLU A 83 -21.84 8.22 13.25
CA GLU A 83 -22.13 9.64 13.00
C GLU A 83 -22.82 9.86 11.64
N PHE A 84 -22.48 9.07 10.62
CA PHE A 84 -22.95 9.23 9.24
C PHE A 84 -23.49 7.91 8.66
N PRO A 85 -24.53 7.30 9.26
CA PRO A 85 -24.99 5.97 8.88
C PRO A 85 -25.52 5.87 7.45
N GLU A 86 -26.11 6.94 6.90
CA GLU A 86 -26.61 6.92 5.53
C GLU A 86 -25.47 6.97 4.51
N VAL A 87 -24.47 7.83 4.72
CA VAL A 87 -23.27 7.89 3.88
C VAL A 87 -22.49 6.58 3.98
N ALA A 88 -22.34 6.05 5.19
CA ALA A 88 -21.62 4.80 5.44
C ALA A 88 -22.18 3.60 4.66
N LYS A 89 -23.48 3.55 4.37
CA LYS A 89 -24.11 2.49 3.55
C LYS A 89 -23.76 2.59 2.07
N GLU A 90 -23.40 3.79 1.59
CA GLU A 90 -23.06 4.04 0.19
C GLU A 90 -21.56 3.82 -0.08
N VAL A 91 -20.74 3.66 0.96
CA VAL A 91 -19.29 3.46 0.81
C VAL A 91 -18.99 2.07 0.27
N GLU A 92 -18.50 2.00 -0.97
CA GLU A 92 -18.04 0.74 -1.56
C GLU A 92 -16.54 0.49 -1.35
N ILE A 93 -15.75 1.56 -1.20
CA ILE A 93 -14.28 1.52 -1.19
C ILE A 93 -13.75 2.42 -0.07
N VAL A 94 -12.84 1.87 0.72
CA VAL A 94 -12.02 2.59 1.70
C VAL A 94 -10.60 2.70 1.12
N LEU A 95 -10.14 3.90 0.84
CA LEU A 95 -8.74 4.15 0.47
C LEU A 95 -7.90 4.30 1.74
N ALA A 96 -6.70 3.75 1.77
CA ALA A 96 -5.79 3.97 2.89
C ALA A 96 -4.33 3.79 2.46
N ASP A 97 -3.41 4.26 3.31
CA ASP A 97 -1.98 4.06 3.13
C ASP A 97 -1.59 2.58 3.18
N GLY A 98 -0.46 2.26 2.55
CA GLY A 98 0.03 0.89 2.47
C GLY A 98 0.23 0.25 3.85
N ILE A 99 0.50 1.03 4.89
CA ILE A 99 0.63 0.50 6.25
C ILE A 99 -0.64 -0.22 6.72
N TYR A 100 -1.81 0.19 6.23
CA TYR A 100 -3.10 -0.44 6.52
C TYR A 100 -3.32 -1.75 5.75
N GLN A 101 -2.44 -2.11 4.80
CA GLN A 101 -2.58 -3.31 4.00
C GLN A 101 -2.26 -4.57 4.82
N SER A 102 -3.30 -5.10 5.48
CA SER A 102 -3.26 -6.34 6.25
C SER A 102 -4.57 -7.11 6.09
N ALA A 103 -4.51 -8.44 6.27
CA ALA A 103 -5.71 -9.28 6.24
C ALA A 103 -6.75 -8.88 7.32
N ASN A 104 -6.26 -8.39 8.47
CA ASN A 104 -7.14 -7.90 9.53
C ASN A 104 -7.91 -6.64 9.09
N ASN A 105 -7.23 -5.66 8.50
CA ASN A 105 -7.86 -4.41 8.10
C ASN A 105 -8.79 -4.57 6.90
N GLN A 106 -8.49 -5.52 6.01
CA GLN A 106 -9.41 -5.96 4.96
C GLN A 106 -10.71 -6.52 5.56
N LYS A 107 -10.59 -7.36 6.60
CA LYS A 107 -11.74 -7.91 7.33
C LYS A 107 -12.54 -6.81 8.03
N VAL A 108 -11.87 -5.93 8.78
CA VAL A 108 -12.50 -4.80 9.49
C VAL A 108 -13.31 -3.92 8.54
N SER A 109 -12.73 -3.51 7.40
CA SER A 109 -13.43 -2.64 6.44
C SER A 109 -14.69 -3.30 5.90
N LYS A 110 -14.62 -4.60 5.64
CA LYS A 110 -15.76 -5.40 5.17
C LYS A 110 -16.81 -5.61 6.25
N GLU A 111 -16.43 -5.85 7.50
CA GLU A 111 -17.38 -6.11 8.59
C GLU A 111 -18.07 -4.82 9.07
N VAL A 112 -17.34 -3.70 9.09
CA VAL A 112 -17.89 -2.43 9.56
C VAL A 112 -18.74 -1.75 8.48
N LEU A 113 -18.20 -1.61 7.26
CA LEU A 113 -18.84 -0.81 6.20
C LEU A 113 -19.32 -1.63 5.00
N GLU A 114 -19.10 -2.94 4.97
CA GLU A 114 -19.31 -3.78 3.76
C GLU A 114 -18.46 -3.33 2.56
N ALA A 115 -17.47 -2.48 2.82
CA ALA A 115 -16.60 -1.86 1.84
C ALA A 115 -15.30 -2.64 1.63
N LYS A 116 -14.66 -2.43 0.49
CA LYS A 116 -13.34 -2.99 0.18
C LYS A 116 -12.24 -2.03 0.59
N LEU A 117 -11.21 -2.53 1.27
CA LEU A 117 -10.02 -1.74 1.55
C LEU A 117 -9.06 -1.75 0.36
N TYR A 118 -8.75 -0.57 -0.15
CA TYR A 118 -7.78 -0.31 -1.21
C TYR A 118 -6.57 0.36 -0.58
N ALA A 119 -5.57 -0.45 -0.27
CA ALA A 119 -4.28 0.00 0.23
C ALA A 119 -3.14 -0.59 -0.62
N PRO A 120 -2.11 0.21 -0.96
CA PRO A 120 -0.97 -0.25 -1.74
C PRO A 120 -0.17 -1.28 -0.95
N ILE A 121 0.64 -2.07 -1.66
CA ILE A 121 1.47 -3.09 -1.01
C ILE A 121 2.52 -2.39 -0.14
N ASN A 122 2.57 -2.75 1.14
CA ASN A 122 3.62 -2.31 2.04
C ASN A 122 4.87 -3.20 1.90
N PRO A 123 6.00 -2.69 1.38
CA PRO A 123 7.22 -3.46 1.24
C PRO A 123 8.01 -3.51 2.55
N ARG A 124 7.61 -2.78 3.61
CA ARG A 124 8.34 -2.69 4.88
C ARG A 124 8.48 -4.11 5.45
N ASN A 125 9.72 -4.60 5.49
CA ASN A 125 10.16 -5.97 5.86
C ASN A 125 10.22 -7.02 4.75
N ARG A 126 9.98 -6.67 3.48
CA ARG A 126 10.14 -7.57 2.33
C ARG A 126 11.44 -7.25 1.60
N LYS A 127 12.18 -8.30 1.21
CA LYS A 127 13.39 -8.20 0.39
C LYS A 127 13.10 -8.73 -1.00
N SER A 128 13.89 -8.31 -1.99
CA SER A 128 13.82 -8.95 -3.29
C SER A 128 14.27 -10.41 -3.18
N VAL A 129 13.62 -11.27 -3.96
CA VAL A 129 13.94 -12.70 -4.05
C VAL A 129 14.57 -12.95 -5.41
N LYS A 130 15.85 -13.31 -5.42
CA LYS A 130 16.52 -13.68 -6.67
C LYS A 130 15.97 -15.02 -7.16
N LEU A 131 15.70 -15.10 -8.46
CA LEU A 131 15.26 -16.33 -9.10
C LEU A 131 16.42 -16.94 -9.88
N GLU A 132 16.81 -18.14 -9.50
CA GLU A 132 17.79 -18.93 -10.24
C GLU A 132 17.06 -19.82 -11.24
N ASN A 133 17.69 -20.08 -12.39
CA ASN A 133 17.18 -20.99 -13.43
C ASN A 133 15.86 -20.57 -14.10
N VAL A 134 15.36 -19.34 -13.89
CA VAL A 134 14.21 -18.80 -14.62
C VAL A 134 14.72 -17.95 -15.78
N ARG A 135 14.54 -18.44 -17.01
CA ARG A 135 14.98 -17.70 -18.20
C ARG A 135 14.32 -16.32 -18.24
N GLY A 136 15.14 -15.28 -18.37
CA GLY A 136 14.68 -13.92 -18.62
C GLY A 136 14.18 -13.14 -17.40
N ILE A 137 14.07 -13.78 -16.23
CA ILE A 137 13.62 -13.15 -14.98
C ILE A 137 14.75 -13.25 -13.95
N THR A 138 15.10 -12.15 -13.31
CA THR A 138 16.25 -12.03 -12.40
C THR A 138 15.85 -12.08 -10.94
N GLU A 139 14.79 -11.38 -10.58
CA GLU A 139 14.29 -11.33 -9.21
C GLU A 139 12.80 -11.00 -9.17
N ILE A 140 12.19 -11.21 -8.01
CA ILE A 140 10.90 -10.65 -7.62
C ILE A 140 11.19 -9.50 -6.65
N ASP A 141 10.65 -8.32 -6.92
CA ASP A 141 10.83 -7.15 -6.04
C ASP A 141 10.02 -7.27 -4.74
N PRO A 142 10.28 -6.43 -3.72
CA PRO A 142 9.51 -6.45 -2.46
C PRO A 142 8.00 -6.24 -2.62
N TYR A 143 7.56 -5.67 -3.75
CA TYR A 143 6.15 -5.46 -4.09
C TYR A 143 5.54 -6.67 -4.82
N GLY A 144 6.32 -7.72 -5.07
CA GLY A 144 5.86 -8.93 -5.75
C GLY A 144 5.87 -8.85 -7.28
N ARG A 145 6.56 -7.87 -7.88
CA ARG A 145 6.69 -7.78 -9.34
C ARG A 145 7.95 -8.52 -9.81
N PRO A 146 7.84 -9.41 -10.82
CA PRO A 146 9.00 -9.99 -11.48
C PRO A 146 9.81 -8.93 -12.23
N LYS A 147 11.14 -9.00 -12.16
CA LYS A 147 12.06 -8.17 -12.94
C LYS A 147 12.73 -8.96 -14.04
N CYS A 148 12.82 -8.37 -15.23
CA CYS A 148 13.50 -9.00 -16.36
C CYS A 148 15.03 -8.80 -16.32
N LEU A 149 15.74 -9.39 -17.29
CA LEU A 149 17.18 -9.20 -17.48
C LEU A 149 17.59 -7.73 -17.68
N SER A 150 16.73 -6.92 -18.30
CA SER A 150 16.95 -5.46 -18.44
C SER A 150 16.61 -4.67 -17.18
N GLY A 151 16.36 -5.33 -16.05
CA GLY A 151 16.05 -4.69 -14.76
C GLY A 151 14.67 -4.03 -14.69
N ARG A 152 13.80 -4.21 -15.69
CA ARG A 152 12.44 -3.65 -15.72
C ARG A 152 11.46 -4.56 -14.99
N CYS A 153 10.61 -4.00 -14.14
CA CYS A 153 9.50 -4.75 -13.55
C CYS A 153 8.46 -5.06 -14.63
N LEU A 154 7.93 -6.28 -14.64
CA LEU A 154 6.84 -6.66 -15.51
C LEU A 154 5.51 -6.08 -15.02
N ASP A 155 4.61 -5.80 -15.95
CA ASP A 155 3.27 -5.30 -15.68
C ASP A 155 2.28 -6.44 -15.45
N LEU A 156 1.37 -6.28 -14.49
CA LEU A 156 0.29 -7.24 -14.29
C LEU A 156 -0.73 -7.11 -15.43
N VAL A 157 -0.72 -8.07 -16.34
CA VAL A 157 -1.64 -8.15 -17.49
C VAL A 157 -2.99 -8.67 -17.05
N GLY A 158 -3.02 -9.68 -16.19
CA GLY A 158 -4.25 -10.27 -15.71
C GLY A 158 -4.05 -11.42 -14.73
N ARG A 159 -5.14 -12.13 -14.47
CA ARG A 159 -5.20 -13.30 -13.58
C ARG A 159 -5.81 -14.48 -14.33
N ASP A 160 -5.20 -15.64 -14.19
CA ASP A 160 -5.79 -16.90 -14.59
C ASP A 160 -6.61 -17.47 -13.42
N GLN A 161 -7.93 -17.34 -13.49
CA GLN A 161 -8.82 -17.81 -12.41
C GLN A 161 -8.83 -19.33 -12.27
N LYS A 162 -8.62 -20.07 -13.35
CA LYS A 162 -8.63 -21.54 -13.32
C LYS A 162 -7.36 -22.07 -12.65
N GLN A 163 -6.21 -21.50 -13.02
CA GLN A 163 -4.91 -21.94 -12.51
C GLN A 163 -4.47 -21.20 -11.23
N GLN A 164 -5.24 -20.19 -10.79
CA GLN A 164 -4.87 -19.32 -9.66
C GLN A 164 -3.48 -18.68 -9.86
N GLN A 165 -3.24 -18.13 -11.06
CA GLN A 165 -1.95 -17.53 -11.42
C GLN A 165 -2.07 -16.06 -11.80
N TYR A 166 -1.06 -15.27 -11.45
CA TYR A 166 -0.86 -13.94 -12.01
C TYR A 166 -0.15 -14.05 -13.36
N ILE A 167 -0.54 -13.21 -14.31
CA ILE A 167 0.05 -13.11 -15.64
C ILE A 167 0.76 -11.77 -15.75
N TRP A 168 2.07 -11.82 -15.88
CA TRP A 168 2.96 -10.67 -15.99
C TRP A 168 3.43 -10.52 -17.43
N GLY A 169 3.44 -9.30 -17.94
CA GLY A 169 3.84 -8.97 -19.31
C GLY A 169 5.01 -8.00 -19.34
N CYS A 170 5.77 -8.07 -20.42
CA CYS A 170 6.86 -7.12 -20.68
C CYS A 170 6.31 -5.69 -20.80
N PRO A 171 6.86 -4.70 -20.08
CA PRO A 171 6.41 -3.31 -20.18
C PRO A 171 6.94 -2.62 -21.45
N VAL A 172 7.95 -3.19 -22.12
CA VAL A 172 8.60 -2.61 -23.31
C VAL A 172 8.04 -3.13 -24.62
N PHE A 173 7.40 -4.29 -24.64
CA PHE A 173 6.89 -4.88 -25.89
C PHE A 173 5.49 -5.48 -25.72
N GLY A 174 4.96 -5.49 -24.50
CA GLY A 174 3.65 -6.05 -24.21
C GLY A 174 2.51 -5.10 -24.55
N ILE A 175 1.29 -5.55 -24.24
CA ILE A 175 0.04 -4.79 -24.47
C ILE A 175 0.05 -3.43 -23.74
N ARG A 176 0.80 -3.33 -22.63
CA ARG A 176 1.01 -2.08 -21.89
C ARG A 176 2.39 -1.51 -22.19
N HIS A 177 2.69 -1.39 -23.47
CA HIS A 177 3.94 -0.81 -23.94
C HIS A 177 4.14 0.59 -23.34
N GLN A 178 5.32 0.84 -22.79
CA GLN A 178 5.76 2.14 -22.31
C GLN A 178 6.89 2.62 -23.22
N GLU A 179 6.61 3.63 -24.05
CA GLU A 179 7.54 4.17 -25.04
C GLU A 179 8.84 4.74 -24.41
N THR A 180 8.79 5.12 -23.13
CA THR A 180 9.93 5.65 -22.39
C THR A 180 10.92 4.59 -21.94
N LEU A 181 10.57 3.31 -22.06
CA LEU A 181 11.42 2.20 -21.64
C LEU A 181 12.10 1.55 -22.84
N ASP A 182 13.43 1.52 -22.80
CA ASP A 182 14.24 0.78 -23.77
C ASP A 182 14.67 -0.61 -23.24
N CYS A 183 14.87 -1.55 -24.16
CA CYS A 183 15.35 -2.90 -23.92
C CYS A 183 16.44 -3.25 -24.95
N PRO A 184 17.72 -3.38 -24.53
CA PRO A 184 18.81 -3.74 -25.43
C PRO A 184 18.54 -5.03 -26.21
N GLU A 185 18.93 -5.09 -27.48
CA GLU A 185 18.68 -6.24 -28.36
C GLU A 185 19.24 -7.55 -27.79
N ALA A 186 20.44 -7.52 -27.19
CA ALA A 186 21.02 -8.68 -26.50
C ALA A 186 20.12 -9.21 -25.39
N ASN A 187 19.53 -8.32 -24.59
CA ASN A 187 18.59 -8.70 -23.53
C ASN A 187 17.25 -9.14 -24.12
N HIS A 188 16.77 -8.52 -25.22
CA HIS A 188 15.53 -8.92 -25.89
C HIS A 188 15.64 -10.32 -26.49
N LEU A 189 16.79 -10.68 -27.05
CA LEU A 189 17.10 -12.03 -27.52
C LEU A 189 17.17 -13.04 -26.35
N GLN A 190 17.96 -12.75 -25.32
CA GLN A 190 18.15 -13.66 -24.20
C GLN A 190 16.87 -13.84 -23.36
N CYS A 191 16.17 -12.74 -23.09
CA CYS A 191 14.93 -12.71 -22.31
C CYS A 191 13.74 -13.20 -23.11
N CYS A 192 13.45 -12.62 -24.28
CA CYS A 192 12.17 -12.79 -24.98
C CYS A 192 12.31 -13.50 -26.32
N ASN A 193 13.52 -13.91 -26.72
CA ASN A 193 13.79 -14.48 -28.05
C ASN A 193 13.28 -13.61 -29.20
N LEU A 194 13.45 -12.28 -29.07
CA LEU A 194 12.97 -11.27 -30.02
C LEU A 194 11.45 -11.28 -30.27
N ASN A 195 10.66 -11.82 -29.33
CA ASN A 195 9.21 -11.79 -29.45
C ASN A 195 8.69 -10.34 -29.45
N ALA A 196 7.88 -10.01 -30.46
CA ALA A 196 7.25 -8.71 -30.65
C ALA A 196 6.32 -8.31 -29.48
N GLY A 197 5.71 -9.29 -28.79
CA GLY A 197 4.90 -9.06 -27.58
C GLY A 197 5.71 -9.07 -26.28
N GLY A 198 7.03 -9.25 -26.37
CA GLY A 198 7.91 -9.48 -25.24
C GLY A 198 7.63 -10.79 -24.49
N ARG A 199 8.14 -10.89 -23.27
CA ARG A 199 7.95 -12.05 -22.38
C ARG A 199 6.67 -11.94 -21.59
N TYR A 200 5.97 -13.06 -21.48
CA TYR A 200 4.99 -13.30 -20.44
C TYR A 200 5.57 -14.23 -19.38
N TYR A 201 5.28 -13.94 -18.13
CA TYR A 201 5.69 -14.75 -16.99
C TYR A 201 4.50 -15.01 -16.08
N ARG A 202 4.35 -16.24 -15.61
CA ARG A 202 3.23 -16.66 -14.77
C ARG A 202 3.74 -17.01 -13.39
N THR A 203 3.02 -16.58 -12.37
CA THR A 203 3.35 -16.90 -10.97
C THR A 203 2.13 -17.38 -10.22
N ASN A 204 2.28 -18.31 -9.28
CA ASN A 204 1.14 -18.80 -8.51
C ASN A 204 0.69 -17.76 -7.49
N ARG A 205 -0.62 -17.67 -7.25
CA ARG A 205 -1.20 -16.77 -6.24
C ARG A 205 -0.57 -16.97 -4.85
N THR A 206 -0.34 -18.22 -4.47
CA THR A 206 0.15 -18.61 -3.14
C THR A 206 1.55 -18.07 -2.82
N ASP A 207 2.35 -17.82 -3.86
CA ASP A 207 3.73 -17.34 -3.70
C ASP A 207 3.78 -15.84 -3.40
N PHE A 208 2.64 -15.13 -3.56
CA PHE A 208 2.53 -13.68 -3.45
C PHE A 208 1.35 -13.27 -2.54
N PRO A 209 1.34 -13.68 -1.25
CA PRO A 209 0.25 -13.38 -0.33
C PRO A 209 0.07 -11.87 -0.06
N GLN A 210 1.05 -11.03 -0.42
CA GLN A 210 0.96 -9.58 -0.32
C GLN A 210 0.11 -8.92 -1.41
N ILE A 211 -0.08 -9.60 -2.54
CA ILE A 211 -0.91 -9.09 -3.63
C ILE A 211 -2.33 -9.61 -3.36
N ASP A 212 -3.28 -8.69 -3.23
CA ASP A 212 -4.68 -9.07 -3.08
C ASP A 212 -5.14 -9.77 -4.37
N TRP A 213 -5.61 -10.99 -4.22
CA TRP A 213 -6.04 -11.77 -5.38
C TRP A 213 -7.25 -11.15 -6.06
N GLU A 214 -8.26 -10.72 -5.31
CA GLU A 214 -9.51 -10.19 -5.87
C GLU A 214 -9.34 -8.79 -6.44
N ASN A 215 -8.49 -7.99 -5.80
CA ASN A 215 -8.18 -6.63 -6.20
C ASN A 215 -6.66 -6.37 -6.27
N PRO A 216 -5.95 -6.92 -7.28
CA PRO A 216 -4.50 -6.80 -7.34
C PRO A 216 -4.04 -5.35 -7.45
N GLN A 217 -3.12 -4.95 -6.57
CA GLN A 217 -2.61 -3.59 -6.46
C GLN A 217 -1.86 -3.13 -7.72
N HIS A 218 -1.32 -4.07 -8.49
CA HIS A 218 -0.62 -3.80 -9.76
C HIS A 218 -1.58 -3.71 -10.97
N SER A 219 -2.89 -3.85 -10.76
CA SER A 219 -3.87 -3.73 -11.84
C SER A 219 -4.13 -2.26 -12.19
N VAL A 220 -4.46 -1.99 -13.46
CA VAL A 220 -4.85 -0.63 -13.90
C VAL A 220 -6.03 -0.11 -13.09
N ARG A 221 -7.02 -0.98 -12.83
CA ARG A 221 -8.19 -0.63 -12.05
C ARG A 221 -7.81 -0.13 -10.65
N PHE A 222 -6.89 -0.82 -9.97
CA PHE A 222 -6.40 -0.36 -8.68
C PHE A 222 -5.75 1.03 -8.79
N GLY A 223 -4.86 1.22 -9.77
CA GLY A 223 -4.22 2.51 -10.03
C GLY A 223 -5.21 3.63 -10.33
N LEU A 224 -6.29 3.37 -11.08
CA LEU A 224 -7.33 4.38 -11.37
C LEU A 224 -8.12 4.79 -10.12
N HIS A 225 -8.38 3.86 -9.21
CA HIS A 225 -9.07 4.17 -7.96
C HIS A 225 -8.15 4.86 -6.95
N TYR A 226 -6.88 4.44 -6.85
CA TYR A 226 -5.94 4.93 -5.84
C TYR A 226 -5.20 6.21 -6.28
N ASN A 227 -4.79 6.32 -7.54
CA ASN A 227 -4.03 7.48 -8.04
C ASN A 227 -4.92 8.65 -8.49
N ARG A 228 -6.25 8.58 -8.30
CA ARG A 228 -7.13 9.73 -8.51
C ARG A 228 -6.75 10.93 -7.61
N GLU A 229 -5.97 10.70 -6.55
CA GLU A 229 -5.51 11.71 -5.59
C GLU A 229 -4.00 12.02 -5.67
N VAL A 230 -3.20 11.33 -6.50
CA VAL A 230 -1.74 11.58 -6.58
C VAL A 230 -1.39 12.14 -7.96
N PRO A 231 -1.02 13.43 -8.09
CA PRO A 231 -0.47 13.95 -9.32
C PRO A 231 0.73 13.08 -9.70
N LEU A 232 0.71 12.53 -10.91
CA LEU A 232 1.90 11.97 -11.53
C LEU A 232 2.88 13.13 -11.74
N ASN A 233 3.69 13.43 -10.72
CA ASN A 233 4.90 14.20 -10.94
C ASN A 233 5.82 13.30 -11.78
N GLY A 234 6.04 13.75 -13.02
CA GLY A 234 6.94 13.14 -13.98
C GLY A 234 8.41 13.20 -13.57
#